data_AF-A0A654DX47-F1
#
_entry.id   AF-A0A654DX47-F1
#
_cell.length_a   1.000
_cell.length_b   1.000
_cell.length_c   1.000
_cell.angle_alpha   90.00
_cell.angle_beta   90.00
_cell.angle_gamma   90.00
#
_symmetry.space_group_name_H-M   'P 1'
#
loop_
_entity.id
_entity.type
_entity.pdbx_description
1 polymer ?
#
loop_
_entity_poly.entity_id
_entity_poly.type
_entity_poly.pdbx_seq_one_letter_code
_entity_poly.pdbx_strand_id
1 'polypeptide(L)'
;MFTLPFQIPEAPHKIKLKDSIFSIGSCFSDNIGDKLTAHKFDVVTNPLGILYNPFSIFKNLRLLLSEGLDPDNFIEAGGVYFHWDTHSDISGTAMDSFKALLEARSLTSRQSLTSANWLIITLGTIYVYKHLESGKIVANCHKIPQRHFQKLSLSQAEIEEDFFQTMELLRTINPDIKVILTVSPVRHIRDGLIENNVSKATLLQTVNNIVKNDPNIYYFPAYEILIDELRDYRFFKEDMIHPTEQAIQYIWERFITACLDPDAIGFISEWTKVKKSLEHRPFHPDTNEHQRFLRSTLTKLEALSQRVDVSGEMELIKNQLIR
;
A
#
# COMPACT_ATOMS: atom_id res chain seq x y z
N MET A 1 5.71 -13.12 24.74
CA MET A 1 5.19 -13.66 23.46
C MET A 1 6.30 -14.54 22.89
N PHE A 2 6.05 -15.80 22.55
CA PHE A 2 7.04 -16.63 21.87
C PHE A 2 7.12 -16.20 20.41
N THR A 3 8.28 -15.70 19.98
CA THR A 3 8.59 -15.26 18.60
C THR A 3 9.99 -15.76 18.25
N LEU A 4 10.25 -16.03 16.97
CA LEU A 4 11.60 -16.34 16.49
C LEU A 4 12.40 -15.03 16.40
N PRO A 5 13.58 -14.91 17.04
CA PRO A 5 14.41 -13.71 16.89
C PRO A 5 14.80 -13.51 15.43
N PHE A 6 14.27 -12.48 14.81
CA PHE A 6 14.62 -12.10 13.44
C PHE A 6 15.22 -10.69 13.47
N GLN A 7 16.41 -10.52 12.89
CA GLN A 7 17.00 -9.20 12.74
C GLN A 7 16.72 -8.69 11.33
N ILE A 8 15.89 -7.66 11.22
CA ILE A 8 15.59 -7.01 9.95
C ILE A 8 16.79 -6.13 9.58
N PRO A 9 17.37 -6.29 8.38
CA PRO A 9 18.40 -5.38 7.90
C PRO A 9 17.86 -3.95 7.86
N GLU A 10 18.62 -2.98 8.37
CA GLU A 10 18.19 -1.59 8.31
C GLU A 10 18.18 -1.06 6.88
N ALA A 11 17.18 -0.24 6.56
CA ALA A 11 17.14 0.45 5.29
C ALA A 11 18.33 1.45 5.19
N PRO A 12 19.05 1.48 4.05
CA PRO A 12 20.20 2.38 3.86
C PRO A 12 19.79 3.86 3.86
N HIS A 13 18.53 4.13 3.53
CA HIS A 13 17.89 5.43 3.62
C HIS A 13 16.62 5.29 4.47
N LYS A 14 16.23 6.38 5.13
CA LYS A 14 15.08 6.38 6.04
C LYS A 14 14.03 7.38 5.57
N ILE A 15 12.76 6.99 5.67
CA ILE A 15 11.58 7.81 5.43
C ILE A 15 11.51 8.88 6.52
N LYS A 16 11.34 10.13 6.11
CA LYS A 16 11.14 11.28 6.98
C LYS A 16 9.66 11.66 7.05
N LEU A 17 9.27 12.39 8.10
CA LEU A 17 7.88 12.81 8.30
C LEU A 17 7.28 13.62 7.13
N LYS A 18 8.12 14.39 6.43
CA LYS A 18 7.69 15.23 5.30
C LYS A 18 7.86 14.56 3.93
N ASP A 19 8.35 13.33 3.89
CA ASP A 19 8.50 12.61 2.63
C ASP A 19 7.12 12.20 2.10
N SER A 20 6.92 12.33 0.79
CA SER A 20 5.75 11.81 0.09
C SER A 20 5.98 10.37 -0.36
N ILE A 21 4.95 9.54 -0.24
CA ILE A 21 5.02 8.10 -0.46
C ILE A 21 3.97 7.68 -1.48
N PHE A 22 4.39 6.96 -2.51
CA PHE A 22 3.51 6.25 -3.41
C PHE A 22 3.59 4.75 -3.11
N SER A 23 2.47 4.11 -2.78
CA SER A 23 2.40 2.70 -2.42
C SER A 23 1.49 1.95 -3.39
N ILE A 24 1.95 0.82 -3.90
CA ILE A 24 1.20 0.01 -4.88
C ILE A 24 1.43 -1.49 -4.64
N GLY A 25 0.40 -2.30 -4.83
CA GLY A 25 0.50 -3.74 -4.75
C GLY A 25 -0.70 -4.41 -4.09
N SER A 26 -0.43 -5.51 -3.37
CA SER A 26 -1.49 -6.32 -2.74
C SER A 26 -2.29 -5.53 -1.70
N CYS A 27 -3.36 -6.12 -1.17
CA CYS A 27 -4.14 -5.56 -0.04
C CYS A 27 -3.28 -5.30 1.21
N PHE A 28 -2.09 -5.90 1.32
CA PHE A 28 -1.16 -5.59 2.41
C PHE A 28 -0.57 -4.17 2.26
N SER A 29 -0.48 -3.64 1.04
CA SER A 29 -0.08 -2.24 0.80
C SER A 29 -1.06 -1.28 1.46
N ASP A 30 -2.37 -1.55 1.38
CA ASP A 30 -3.40 -0.72 2.02
C ASP A 30 -3.23 -0.73 3.54
N ASN A 31 -2.94 -1.89 4.15
CA ASN A 31 -2.73 -1.98 5.59
C ASN A 31 -1.57 -1.08 6.08
N ILE A 32 -0.46 -1.03 5.35
CA ILE A 32 0.69 -0.18 5.71
C ILE A 32 0.44 1.28 5.29
N GLY A 33 -0.17 1.51 4.14
CA GLY A 33 -0.57 2.83 3.65
C GLY A 33 -1.53 3.53 4.62
N ASP A 34 -2.58 2.84 5.06
CA ASP A 34 -3.54 3.33 6.05
C ASP A 34 -2.86 3.66 7.37
N LYS A 35 -1.88 2.86 7.80
CA LYS A 35 -1.09 3.16 9.01
C LYS A 35 -0.26 4.43 8.81
N LEU A 36 0.39 4.61 7.67
CA LEU A 36 1.15 5.84 7.37
C LEU A 36 0.24 7.07 7.34
N THR A 37 -0.88 7.01 6.60
CA THR A 37 -1.88 8.08 6.54
C THR A 37 -2.45 8.41 7.92
N ALA A 38 -2.77 7.38 8.72
CA ALA A 38 -3.25 7.55 10.09
C ALA A 38 -2.22 8.19 11.03
N HIS A 39 -0.94 8.23 10.63
CA HIS A 39 0.16 8.92 11.29
C HIS A 39 0.67 10.13 10.49
N LYS A 40 -0.20 10.75 9.68
CA LYS A 40 0.03 12.06 9.03
C LYS A 40 1.13 12.09 7.97
N PHE A 41 1.59 10.95 7.49
CA PHE A 41 2.45 10.90 6.29
C PHE A 41 1.63 11.19 5.04
N ASP A 42 2.25 11.83 4.06
CA ASP A 42 1.66 12.06 2.74
C ASP A 42 1.77 10.78 1.90
N VAL A 43 0.67 10.03 1.78
CA VAL A 43 0.66 8.73 1.12
C VAL A 43 -0.48 8.60 0.12
N VAL A 44 -0.15 8.18 -1.09
CA VAL A 44 -1.12 7.64 -2.06
C VAL A 44 -0.93 6.14 -2.14
N THR A 45 -1.99 5.37 -1.89
CA THR A 45 -1.95 3.90 -1.93
C THR A 45 -2.94 3.36 -2.94
N ASN A 46 -2.49 2.45 -3.81
CA ASN A 46 -3.31 1.68 -4.76
C ASN A 46 -4.38 2.54 -5.49
N PRO A 47 -4.01 3.62 -6.18
CA PRO A 47 -5.00 4.58 -6.69
C PRO A 47 -5.91 3.99 -7.78
N LEU A 48 -5.40 3.01 -8.54
CA LEU A 48 -6.15 2.22 -9.52
C LEU A 48 -6.57 0.83 -8.97
N GLY A 49 -6.56 0.72 -7.63
CA GLY A 49 -7.01 -0.44 -6.87
C GLY A 49 -5.91 -1.46 -6.63
N ILE A 50 -6.25 -2.52 -5.89
CA ILE A 50 -5.30 -3.54 -5.44
C ILE A 50 -4.79 -4.38 -6.63
N LEU A 51 -3.47 -4.52 -6.72
CA LEU A 51 -2.79 -5.28 -7.76
C LEU A 51 -1.85 -6.32 -7.15
N TYR A 52 -1.97 -7.58 -7.55
CA TYR A 52 -1.22 -8.65 -6.88
C TYR A 52 0.03 -9.08 -7.64
N ASN A 53 0.01 -9.04 -8.96
CA ASN A 53 1.10 -9.58 -9.77
C ASN A 53 2.03 -8.48 -10.29
N PRO A 54 3.34 -8.76 -10.44
CA PRO A 54 4.31 -7.78 -10.91
C PRO A 54 3.94 -7.11 -12.23
N PHE A 55 3.50 -7.88 -13.23
CA PHE A 55 3.13 -7.34 -14.55
C PHE A 55 2.08 -6.23 -14.44
N SER A 56 0.99 -6.48 -13.71
CA SER A 56 -0.08 -5.49 -13.55
C SER A 56 0.39 -4.29 -12.76
N ILE A 57 1.21 -4.47 -11.71
CA ILE A 57 1.76 -3.36 -10.92
C ILE A 57 2.63 -2.46 -11.81
N PHE A 58 3.58 -3.04 -12.55
CA PHE A 58 4.52 -2.29 -13.38
C PHE A 58 3.84 -1.65 -14.59
N LYS A 59 2.89 -2.35 -15.22
CA LYS A 59 2.02 -1.76 -16.23
C LYS A 59 1.29 -0.53 -15.67
N ASN A 60 0.71 -0.62 -14.47
CA ASN A 60 0.01 0.51 -13.86
C ASN A 60 0.92 1.71 -13.64
N LEU A 61 2.16 1.50 -13.17
CA LEU A 61 3.16 2.57 -13.06
C LEU A 61 3.46 3.20 -14.43
N ARG A 62 3.66 2.39 -15.49
CA ARG A 62 3.91 2.92 -16.85
C ARG A 62 2.72 3.68 -17.44
N LEU A 63 1.49 3.21 -17.19
CA LEU A 63 0.25 3.91 -17.57
C LEU A 63 0.20 5.30 -16.96
N LEU A 64 0.56 5.43 -15.68
CA LEU A 64 0.63 6.72 -14.99
C LEU A 64 1.74 7.63 -15.53
N LEU A 65 2.87 7.06 -15.95
CA LEU A 65 4.06 7.81 -16.39
C LEU A 65 4.06 8.22 -17.87
N SER A 66 3.41 7.47 -18.77
CA SER A 66 3.52 7.77 -20.21
C SER A 66 2.35 7.30 -21.09
N GLU A 67 1.71 6.17 -20.77
CA GLU A 67 0.79 5.53 -21.73
C GLU A 67 -0.67 6.01 -21.61
N GLY A 68 -1.09 6.54 -20.45
CA GLY A 68 -2.50 6.84 -20.20
C GLY A 68 -3.35 5.56 -20.12
N LEU A 69 -4.67 5.68 -20.01
CA LEU A 69 -5.55 4.51 -20.01
C LEU A 69 -5.89 4.08 -21.44
N ASP A 70 -5.75 2.79 -21.71
CA ASP A 70 -6.06 2.19 -23.02
C ASP A 70 -7.58 2.20 -23.28
N PRO A 71 -8.08 2.93 -24.29
CA PRO A 71 -9.50 3.00 -24.59
C PRO A 71 -10.14 1.64 -24.87
N ASP A 72 -9.38 0.68 -25.39
CA ASP A 72 -9.86 -0.67 -25.71
C ASP A 72 -10.02 -1.56 -24.46
N ASN A 73 -9.53 -1.10 -23.31
CA ASN A 73 -9.63 -1.84 -22.05
C ASN A 73 -10.83 -1.39 -21.20
N PHE A 74 -11.67 -0.46 -21.68
CA PHE A 74 -12.97 -0.14 -21.08
C PHE A 74 -14.03 -1.16 -21.51
N ILE A 75 -14.60 -1.88 -20.55
CA ILE A 75 -15.52 -2.98 -20.81
C ILE A 75 -16.84 -2.75 -20.08
N GLU A 76 -17.93 -3.17 -20.70
CA GLU A 76 -19.25 -3.26 -20.10
C GLU A 76 -19.63 -4.73 -19.94
N ALA A 77 -20.06 -5.12 -18.74
CA ALA A 77 -20.65 -6.44 -18.52
C ALA A 77 -21.77 -6.34 -17.49
N GLY A 78 -22.99 -6.69 -17.89
CA GLY A 78 -24.14 -6.74 -16.99
C GLY A 78 -24.53 -5.37 -16.42
N GLY A 79 -24.38 -4.30 -17.21
CA GLY A 79 -24.69 -2.93 -16.79
C GLY A 79 -23.63 -2.28 -15.90
N VAL A 80 -22.46 -2.90 -15.77
CA VAL A 80 -21.32 -2.37 -15.02
C VAL A 80 -20.15 -2.15 -15.97
N TYR A 81 -19.57 -0.96 -15.91
CA TYR A 81 -18.38 -0.56 -16.60
C TYR A 81 -17.15 -0.76 -15.71
N PHE A 82 -16.09 -1.32 -16.28
CA PHE A 82 -14.80 -1.49 -15.62
C PHE A 82 -13.65 -1.34 -16.62
N HIS A 83 -12.42 -1.30 -16.11
CA HIS A 83 -11.22 -1.27 -16.94
C HIS A 83 -10.33 -2.49 -16.64
N TRP A 84 -9.78 -3.14 -17.66
CA TRP A 84 -8.99 -4.37 -17.46
C TRP A 84 -7.75 -4.17 -16.57
N ASP A 85 -7.21 -2.96 -16.53
CA ASP A 85 -6.02 -2.61 -15.74
C ASP A 85 -6.33 -2.07 -14.32
N THR A 86 -7.60 -2.10 -13.90
CA THR A 86 -8.01 -1.64 -12.56
C THR A 86 -8.60 -2.79 -11.75
N HIS A 87 -8.58 -2.65 -10.43
CA HIS A 87 -9.25 -3.61 -9.55
C HIS A 87 -10.79 -3.47 -9.65
N SER A 88 -11.51 -4.53 -9.27
CA SER A 88 -12.97 -4.63 -9.42
C SER A 88 -13.79 -3.74 -8.48
N ASP A 89 -13.16 -3.12 -7.49
CA ASP A 89 -13.78 -2.07 -6.67
C ASP A 89 -13.87 -0.73 -7.42
N ILE A 90 -13.09 -0.55 -8.49
CA ILE A 90 -13.19 0.60 -9.39
C ILE A 90 -14.03 0.21 -10.60
N SER A 91 -15.32 0.52 -10.49
CA SER A 91 -16.33 0.27 -11.52
C SER A 91 -17.38 1.39 -11.49
N GLY A 92 -18.20 1.46 -12.53
CA GLY A 92 -19.28 2.44 -12.63
C GLY A 92 -20.49 1.91 -13.38
N THR A 93 -21.63 2.58 -13.26
CA THR A 93 -22.87 2.22 -13.98
C THR A 93 -23.17 3.15 -15.17
N ALA A 94 -22.32 4.15 -15.40
CA ALA A 94 -22.36 5.03 -16.56
C ALA A 94 -20.95 5.25 -17.11
N MET A 95 -20.77 5.05 -18.42
CA MET A 95 -19.46 5.07 -19.07
C MET A 95 -18.74 6.41 -18.90
N ASP A 96 -19.43 7.52 -19.15
CA ASP A 96 -18.81 8.85 -19.14
C ASP A 96 -18.32 9.25 -17.74
N SER A 97 -19.12 8.99 -16.70
CA SER A 97 -18.71 9.25 -15.32
C SER A 97 -17.60 8.31 -14.85
N PHE A 98 -17.61 7.06 -15.32
CA PHE A 98 -16.55 6.09 -15.04
C PHE A 98 -15.21 6.48 -15.68
N LYS A 99 -15.23 6.91 -16.96
CA LYS A 99 -14.06 7.45 -17.66
C LYS A 99 -13.50 8.68 -16.94
N ALA A 100 -14.36 9.65 -16.63
CA ALA A 100 -13.95 10.85 -15.91
C ALA A 100 -13.34 10.54 -14.53
N LEU A 101 -13.91 9.57 -13.80
CA LEU A 101 -13.35 9.10 -12.53
C LEU A 101 -11.92 8.53 -12.71
N LEU A 102 -11.73 7.66 -13.70
CA LEU A 102 -10.45 7.04 -13.94
C LEU A 102 -9.39 8.02 -14.44
N GLU A 103 -9.76 8.97 -15.30
CA GLU A 103 -8.89 10.05 -15.75
C GLU A 103 -8.46 10.94 -14.58
N ALA A 104 -9.41 11.37 -13.74
CA ALA A 104 -9.12 12.18 -12.56
C ALA A 104 -8.18 11.45 -11.59
N ARG A 105 -8.44 10.16 -11.31
CA ARG A 105 -7.55 9.34 -10.48
C ARG A 105 -6.16 9.21 -11.10
N SER A 106 -6.08 8.94 -12.40
CA SER A 106 -4.79 8.76 -13.09
C SER A 106 -3.97 10.04 -13.07
N LEU A 107 -4.59 11.20 -13.27
CA LEU A 107 -3.92 12.50 -13.22
C LEU A 107 -3.33 12.78 -11.83
N THR A 108 -4.13 12.65 -10.78
CA THR A 108 -3.66 12.86 -9.39
C THR A 108 -2.57 11.87 -9.02
N SER A 109 -2.72 10.60 -9.43
CA SER A 109 -1.74 9.55 -9.15
C SER A 109 -0.41 9.77 -9.85
N ARG A 110 -0.44 10.27 -11.10
CA ARG A 110 0.75 10.68 -11.83
C ARG A 110 1.48 11.79 -11.07
N GLN A 111 0.76 12.82 -10.62
CA GLN A 111 1.37 13.92 -9.86
C GLN A 111 2.07 13.37 -8.62
N SER A 112 1.38 12.56 -7.81
CA SER A 112 1.96 11.95 -6.61
C SER A 112 3.16 11.05 -6.91
N LEU A 113 3.09 10.18 -7.94
CA LEU A 113 4.19 9.28 -8.30
C LEU A 113 5.43 10.06 -8.78
N THR A 114 5.23 11.09 -9.60
CA THR A 114 6.34 11.86 -10.19
C THR A 114 7.04 12.79 -9.19
N SER A 115 6.38 13.15 -8.09
CA SER A 115 6.99 13.92 -7.00
C SER A 115 7.28 13.10 -5.73
N ALA A 116 7.01 11.79 -5.73
CA ALA A 116 7.19 10.92 -4.57
C ALA A 116 8.66 10.85 -4.14
N ASN A 117 8.93 10.90 -2.84
CA ASN A 117 10.26 10.58 -2.32
C ASN A 117 10.47 9.06 -2.26
N TRP A 118 9.39 8.30 -2.03
CA TRP A 118 9.41 6.86 -1.87
C TRP A 118 8.36 6.16 -2.72
N LEU A 119 8.75 5.06 -3.35
CA LEU A 119 7.86 4.09 -3.98
C LEU A 119 7.91 2.77 -3.18
N ILE A 120 6.78 2.36 -2.64
CA ILE A 120 6.62 1.06 -1.95
C ILE A 120 5.87 0.11 -2.88
N ILE A 121 6.47 -1.04 -3.20
CA ILE A 121 5.85 -2.07 -4.04
C ILE A 121 5.69 -3.37 -3.25
N THR A 122 4.44 -3.81 -3.11
CA THR A 122 4.09 -5.06 -2.41
C THR A 122 3.65 -6.15 -3.40
N LEU A 123 4.53 -7.12 -3.64
CA LEU A 123 4.28 -8.21 -4.60
C LEU A 123 3.45 -9.34 -3.97
N GLY A 124 2.37 -9.73 -4.62
CA GLY A 124 1.43 -10.75 -4.15
C GLY A 124 1.69 -12.14 -4.73
N THR A 125 1.66 -12.27 -6.06
CA THR A 125 1.69 -13.55 -6.79
C THR A 125 2.38 -13.42 -8.15
N ILE A 126 2.94 -14.50 -8.70
CA ILE A 126 3.47 -14.54 -10.08
C ILE A 126 2.39 -14.90 -11.11
N TYR A 127 1.20 -15.31 -10.66
CA TYR A 127 0.14 -15.74 -11.55
C TYR A 127 -0.58 -14.54 -12.17
N VAL A 128 -0.78 -14.62 -13.47
CA VAL A 128 -1.50 -13.63 -14.28
C VAL A 128 -2.59 -14.31 -15.09
N TYR A 129 -3.56 -13.52 -15.53
CA TYR A 129 -4.66 -14.01 -16.37
C TYR A 129 -4.66 -13.25 -17.69
N LYS A 130 -4.55 -13.99 -18.79
CA LYS A 130 -4.65 -13.49 -20.15
C LYS A 130 -6.08 -13.64 -20.64
N HIS A 131 -6.72 -12.54 -20.98
CA HIS A 131 -8.05 -12.58 -21.60
C HIS A 131 -7.93 -13.19 -23.01
N LEU A 132 -8.71 -14.24 -23.29
CA LEU A 132 -8.54 -15.05 -24.49
C LEU A 132 -8.86 -14.29 -25.78
N GLU A 133 -9.89 -13.44 -25.76
CA GLU A 133 -10.36 -12.73 -26.95
C GLU A 133 -9.42 -11.57 -27.32
N SER A 134 -9.01 -10.75 -26.35
CA SER A 134 -8.09 -9.62 -26.60
C SER A 134 -6.62 -10.04 -26.64
N GLY A 135 -6.28 -11.21 -26.11
CA GLY A 135 -4.91 -11.66 -25.96
C GLY A 135 -4.07 -10.84 -24.96
N LYS A 136 -4.68 -9.93 -24.20
CA LYS A 136 -3.99 -9.06 -23.23
C LYS A 136 -3.99 -9.70 -21.83
N ILE A 137 -2.92 -9.51 -21.07
CA ILE A 137 -2.93 -9.77 -19.62
C ILE A 137 -3.74 -8.66 -18.95
N VAL A 138 -4.62 -9.06 -18.02
CA VAL A 138 -5.50 -8.14 -17.28
C VAL A 138 -5.10 -8.08 -15.80
N ALA A 139 -5.32 -6.93 -15.16
CA ALA A 139 -5.08 -6.74 -13.73
C ALA A 139 -6.10 -7.49 -12.86
N ASN A 140 -7.36 -7.52 -13.30
CA ASN A 140 -8.44 -8.19 -12.60
C ASN A 140 -9.39 -8.85 -13.62
N CYS A 141 -9.94 -10.02 -13.27
CA CYS A 141 -10.92 -10.71 -14.11
C CYS A 141 -12.35 -10.15 -13.94
N HIS A 142 -12.58 -9.19 -13.05
CA HIS A 142 -13.86 -8.49 -12.84
C HIS A 142 -15.07 -9.42 -12.66
N LYS A 143 -14.85 -10.55 -11.97
CA LYS A 143 -15.85 -11.63 -11.78
C LYS A 143 -16.39 -12.25 -13.08
N ILE A 144 -15.78 -11.97 -14.22
CA ILE A 144 -16.06 -12.63 -15.50
C ILE A 144 -15.66 -14.12 -15.38
N PRO A 145 -16.45 -15.06 -15.96
CA PRO A 145 -16.19 -16.49 -15.82
C PRO A 145 -14.78 -16.88 -16.28
N GLN A 146 -14.12 -17.76 -15.52
CA GLN A 146 -12.72 -18.16 -15.76
C GLN A 146 -12.46 -18.74 -17.16
N ARG A 147 -13.47 -19.31 -17.83
CA ARG A 147 -13.35 -19.83 -19.20
C ARG A 147 -12.89 -18.79 -20.23
N HIS A 148 -13.03 -17.50 -19.92
CA HIS A 148 -12.58 -16.39 -20.79
C HIS A 148 -11.10 -16.03 -20.57
N PHE A 149 -10.42 -16.71 -19.65
CA PHE A 149 -9.05 -16.40 -19.28
C PHE A 149 -8.16 -17.63 -19.33
N GLN A 150 -6.94 -17.43 -19.81
CA GLN A 150 -5.84 -18.36 -19.65
C GLN A 150 -5.00 -17.94 -18.46
N LYS A 151 -4.82 -18.82 -17.48
CA LYS A 151 -3.88 -18.60 -16.39
C LYS A 151 -2.45 -18.85 -16.88
N LEU A 152 -1.56 -17.93 -16.56
CA LEU A 152 -0.12 -18.00 -16.85
C LEU A 152 0.66 -17.71 -15.56
N SER A 153 1.96 -18.02 -15.56
CA SER A 153 2.89 -17.65 -14.48
C SER A 153 4.06 -16.89 -15.07
N LEU A 154 4.41 -15.77 -14.44
CA LEU A 154 5.59 -15.01 -14.80
C LEU A 154 6.85 -15.73 -14.29
N SER A 155 7.87 -15.78 -15.14
CA SER A 155 9.22 -16.20 -14.77
C SER A 155 9.97 -15.09 -14.03
N GLN A 156 11.05 -15.46 -13.34
CA GLN A 156 11.94 -14.48 -12.70
C GLN A 156 12.44 -13.42 -13.70
N ALA A 157 12.87 -13.84 -14.89
CA ALA A 157 13.44 -12.94 -15.91
C ALA A 157 12.40 -11.93 -16.41
N GLU A 158 11.17 -12.35 -16.68
CA GLU A 158 10.09 -11.45 -17.11
C GLU A 158 9.79 -10.39 -16.04
N ILE A 159 9.79 -10.76 -14.75
CA ILE A 159 9.53 -9.83 -13.65
C ILE A 159 10.68 -8.81 -13.52
N GLU A 160 11.93 -9.28 -13.61
CA GLU A 160 13.11 -8.41 -13.51
C GLU A 160 13.19 -7.43 -14.67
N GLU A 161 13.01 -7.91 -15.90
CA GLU A 161 13.00 -7.06 -17.09
C GLU A 161 11.93 -5.97 -16.99
N ASP A 162 10.70 -6.35 -16.64
CA ASP A 162 9.58 -5.42 -16.51
C ASP A 162 9.79 -4.41 -15.36
N PHE A 163 10.41 -4.84 -14.27
CA PHE A 163 10.82 -3.96 -13.17
C PHE A 163 11.85 -2.93 -13.64
N PHE A 164 12.95 -3.36 -14.26
CA PHE A 164 14.04 -2.46 -14.65
C PHE A 164 13.61 -1.47 -15.73
N GLN A 165 12.82 -1.89 -16.72
CA GLN A 165 12.25 -0.99 -17.73
C GLN A 165 11.34 0.08 -17.08
N THR A 166 10.55 -0.33 -16.09
CA THR A 166 9.67 0.61 -15.36
C THR A 166 10.48 1.59 -14.52
N MET A 167 11.55 1.12 -13.86
CA MET A 167 12.42 1.98 -13.08
C MET A 167 13.23 2.94 -13.95
N GLU A 168 13.68 2.51 -15.13
CA GLU A 168 14.34 3.37 -16.11
C GLU A 168 13.40 4.51 -16.52
N LEU A 169 12.17 4.19 -16.93
CA LEU A 169 11.17 5.20 -17.26
C LEU A 169 10.90 6.15 -16.08
N LEU A 170 10.66 5.60 -14.89
CA LEU A 170 10.35 6.40 -13.71
C LEU A 170 11.50 7.35 -13.34
N ARG A 171 12.75 6.88 -13.39
CA ARG A 171 13.93 7.68 -13.02
C ARG A 171 14.30 8.74 -14.04
N THR A 172 13.80 8.66 -15.28
CA THR A 172 13.89 9.79 -16.23
C THR A 172 13.08 11.00 -15.77
N ILE A 173 12.05 10.78 -14.95
CA ILE A 173 11.15 11.81 -14.44
C ILE A 173 11.47 12.17 -12.98
N ASN A 174 11.75 11.16 -12.16
CA ASN A 174 12.03 11.29 -10.72
C ASN A 174 13.32 10.50 -10.37
N PRO A 175 14.51 11.08 -10.62
CA PRO A 175 15.79 10.37 -10.47
C PRO A 175 16.15 10.04 -9.02
N ASP A 176 15.61 10.78 -8.04
CA ASP A 176 15.95 10.65 -6.62
C ASP A 176 15.01 9.69 -5.85
N ILE A 177 14.04 9.09 -6.56
CA ILE A 177 13.06 8.20 -5.93
C ILE A 177 13.74 6.97 -5.34
N LYS A 178 13.39 6.67 -4.08
CA LYS A 178 13.84 5.47 -3.38
C LYS A 178 12.76 4.41 -3.42
N VAL A 179 13.16 3.15 -3.47
CA VAL A 179 12.21 2.04 -3.62
C VAL A 179 12.30 1.11 -2.42
N ILE A 180 11.13 0.76 -1.86
CA ILE A 180 10.99 -0.34 -0.92
C ILE A 180 10.20 -1.44 -1.62
N LEU A 181 10.85 -2.59 -1.82
CA LEU A 181 10.18 -3.81 -2.25
C LEU A 181 9.75 -4.62 -1.03
N THR A 182 8.60 -5.26 -1.09
CA THR A 182 8.19 -6.25 -0.11
C THR A 182 7.36 -7.35 -0.77
N VAL A 183 7.44 -8.56 -0.22
CA VAL A 183 6.57 -9.66 -0.62
C VAL A 183 5.40 -9.71 0.35
N SER A 184 4.19 -9.68 -0.18
CA SER A 184 2.95 -9.72 0.60
C SER A 184 2.95 -10.94 1.52
N PRO A 185 2.70 -10.78 2.83
CA PRO A 185 2.58 -11.90 3.76
C PRO A 185 1.28 -12.70 3.59
N VAL A 186 0.30 -12.15 2.86
CA VAL A 186 -0.97 -12.83 2.54
C VAL A 186 -0.73 -13.98 1.57
N ARG A 187 -1.29 -15.15 1.90
CA ARG A 187 -1.22 -16.36 1.06
C ARG A 187 -2.22 -16.30 -0.10
N HIS A 188 -1.76 -16.53 -1.32
CA HIS A 188 -2.59 -16.63 -2.53
C HIS A 188 -3.04 -18.08 -2.78
N ILE A 189 -3.93 -18.60 -1.94
CA ILE A 189 -4.27 -20.04 -1.96
C ILE A 189 -5.29 -20.45 -3.02
N ARG A 190 -5.85 -19.51 -3.79
CA ARG A 190 -6.85 -19.79 -4.85
C ARG A 190 -6.36 -20.86 -5.83
N ASP A 191 -5.04 -20.89 -6.04
CA ASP A 191 -4.37 -21.77 -6.98
C ASP A 191 -3.80 -23.03 -6.34
N GLY A 192 -3.84 -23.14 -5.00
CA GLY A 192 -3.23 -24.21 -4.23
C GLY A 192 -2.04 -23.75 -3.38
N LEU A 193 -1.73 -24.52 -2.34
CA LEU A 193 -0.66 -24.20 -1.40
C LEU A 193 0.74 -24.39 -2.01
N ILE A 194 0.89 -25.39 -2.89
CA ILE A 194 2.14 -25.65 -3.61
C ILE A 194 2.43 -24.46 -4.54
N GLU A 195 1.43 -24.07 -5.31
CA GLU A 195 1.43 -22.95 -6.24
C GLU A 195 1.74 -21.64 -5.53
N ASN A 196 1.11 -21.39 -4.37
CA ASN A 196 1.45 -20.24 -3.54
C ASN A 196 2.92 -20.24 -3.12
N ASN A 197 3.44 -21.37 -2.64
CA ASN A 197 4.82 -21.44 -2.17
C ASN A 197 5.83 -21.27 -3.31
N VAL A 198 5.58 -21.88 -4.47
CA VAL A 198 6.36 -21.65 -5.70
C VAL A 198 6.32 -20.17 -6.08
N SER A 199 5.13 -19.57 -6.11
CA SER A 199 4.97 -18.15 -6.41
C SER A 199 5.75 -17.26 -5.44
N LYS A 200 5.67 -17.49 -4.14
CA LYS A 200 6.39 -16.68 -3.15
C LYS A 200 7.89 -16.88 -3.27
N ALA A 201 8.35 -18.11 -3.49
CA ALA A 201 9.78 -18.40 -3.71
C ALA A 201 10.32 -17.67 -4.94
N THR A 202 9.59 -17.67 -6.07
CA THR A 202 9.98 -16.92 -7.27
C THR A 202 10.04 -15.41 -6.98
N LEU A 203 9.03 -14.83 -6.33
CA LEU A 203 9.04 -13.41 -5.97
C LEU A 203 10.22 -13.05 -5.05
N LEU A 204 10.50 -13.87 -4.03
CA LEU A 204 11.62 -13.67 -3.11
C LEU A 204 12.97 -13.74 -3.84
N GLN A 205 13.13 -14.70 -4.75
CA GLN A 205 14.32 -14.84 -5.58
C GLN A 205 14.52 -13.62 -6.49
N THR A 206 13.46 -13.16 -7.16
CA THR A 206 13.48 -11.95 -7.98
C THR A 206 13.83 -10.70 -7.17
N VAL A 207 13.17 -10.46 -6.04
CA VAL A 207 13.43 -9.29 -5.19
C VAL A 207 14.86 -9.29 -4.67
N ASN A 208 15.37 -10.45 -4.25
CA ASN A 208 16.76 -10.59 -3.82
C ASN A 208 17.76 -10.26 -4.96
N ASN A 209 17.46 -10.64 -6.20
CA ASN A 209 18.31 -10.29 -7.34
C ASN A 209 18.24 -8.78 -7.66
N ILE A 210 17.05 -8.19 -7.65
CA ILE A 210 16.85 -6.75 -7.88
C ILE A 210 17.64 -5.92 -6.86
N VAL A 211 17.48 -6.21 -5.56
CA VAL A 211 18.14 -5.46 -4.47
C VAL A 211 19.66 -5.58 -4.52
N LYS A 212 20.20 -6.72 -4.95
CA LYS A 212 21.65 -6.88 -5.13
C LYS A 212 22.23 -6.02 -6.24
N ASN A 213 21.43 -5.76 -7.29
CA ASN A 213 21.87 -4.99 -8.46
C ASN A 213 21.64 -3.48 -8.31
N ASP A 214 20.87 -3.04 -7.30
CA ASP A 214 20.58 -1.63 -7.09
C ASP A 214 20.53 -1.27 -5.58
N PRO A 215 21.56 -0.57 -5.06
CA PRO A 215 21.64 -0.23 -3.64
C PRO A 215 20.60 0.80 -3.18
N ASN A 216 19.89 1.47 -4.10
CA ASN A 216 18.81 2.41 -3.76
C ASN A 216 17.47 1.69 -3.54
N ILE A 217 17.45 0.36 -3.67
CA ILE A 217 16.27 -0.48 -3.45
C ILE A 217 16.47 -1.24 -2.14
N TYR A 218 15.52 -1.09 -1.23
CA TYR A 218 15.49 -1.81 0.03
C TYR A 218 14.41 -2.91 0.01
N TYR A 219 14.70 -4.08 0.58
CA TYR A 219 13.69 -5.11 0.82
C TYR A 219 13.21 -5.06 2.27
N PHE A 220 11.90 -4.84 2.45
CA PHE A 220 11.25 -5.01 3.76
C PHE A 220 10.64 -6.41 3.88
N PRO A 221 11.06 -7.24 4.86
CA PRO A 221 10.71 -8.67 4.92
C PRO A 221 9.35 -8.95 5.60
N ALA A 222 8.26 -8.36 5.09
CA ALA A 222 6.92 -8.55 5.66
C ALA A 222 6.46 -10.02 5.64
N TYR A 223 6.80 -10.76 4.57
CA TYR A 223 6.47 -12.17 4.40
C TYR A 223 7.12 -13.03 5.50
N GLU A 224 8.43 -12.90 5.70
CA GLU A 224 9.20 -13.64 6.69
C GLU A 224 8.76 -13.29 8.11
N ILE A 225 8.43 -12.01 8.38
CA ILE A 225 7.89 -11.62 9.69
C ILE A 225 6.60 -12.39 9.99
N LEU A 226 5.65 -12.46 9.04
CA LEU A 226 4.40 -13.18 9.31
C LEU A 226 4.61 -14.70 9.36
N ILE A 227 5.34 -15.25 8.40
CA ILE A 227 5.41 -16.70 8.20
C ILE A 227 6.39 -17.38 9.17
N ASP A 228 7.46 -16.71 9.57
CA ASP A 228 8.54 -17.29 10.39
C ASP A 228 8.61 -16.68 11.80
N GLU A 229 8.61 -15.35 11.94
CA GLU A 229 8.68 -14.69 13.27
C GLU A 229 7.36 -14.83 14.06
N LEU A 230 6.22 -14.65 13.37
CA LEU A 230 4.86 -14.78 13.90
C LEU A 230 4.21 -16.13 13.50
N ARG A 231 4.97 -17.21 13.53
CA ARG A 231 4.54 -18.55 13.08
C ARG A 231 3.53 -19.22 14.03
N ASP A 232 2.32 -18.67 14.15
CA ASP A 232 1.20 -19.17 14.95
C ASP A 232 -0.13 -18.74 14.28
N TYR A 233 -1.11 -19.65 14.20
CA TYR A 233 -2.42 -19.38 13.59
C TYR A 233 -3.18 -18.23 14.25
N ARG A 234 -2.88 -17.88 15.52
CA ARG A 234 -3.47 -16.71 16.18
C ARG A 234 -3.22 -15.38 15.44
N PHE A 235 -2.22 -15.34 14.57
CA PHE A 235 -1.87 -14.18 13.77
C PHE A 235 -2.56 -14.15 12.40
N PHE A 236 -3.40 -15.14 12.11
CA PHE A 236 -4.24 -15.20 10.92
C PHE A 236 -5.72 -15.00 11.30
N LYS A 237 -6.48 -14.34 10.44
CA LYS A 237 -7.93 -14.19 10.55
C LYS A 237 -8.62 -15.55 10.41
N GLU A 238 -9.94 -15.58 10.56
CA GLU A 238 -10.75 -16.81 10.44
C GLU A 238 -10.57 -17.55 9.11
N ASP A 239 -10.18 -16.83 8.04
CA ASP A 239 -9.87 -17.41 6.74
C ASP A 239 -8.52 -18.14 6.68
N MET A 240 -7.70 -18.06 7.73
CA MET A 240 -6.36 -18.64 7.85
C MET A 240 -5.36 -18.14 6.78
N ILE A 241 -5.67 -17.02 6.12
CA ILE A 241 -4.93 -16.48 4.98
C ILE A 241 -4.43 -15.07 5.27
N HIS A 242 -5.31 -14.21 5.79
CA HIS A 242 -5.01 -12.81 6.03
C HIS A 242 -4.49 -12.60 7.44
N PRO A 243 -3.54 -11.68 7.66
CA PRO A 243 -3.05 -11.37 9.01
C PRO A 243 -4.13 -10.71 9.87
N THR A 244 -4.14 -10.97 11.17
CA THR A 244 -4.96 -10.25 12.14
C THR A 244 -4.48 -8.80 12.30
N GLU A 245 -5.31 -7.94 12.89
CA GLU A 245 -4.89 -6.57 13.24
C GLU A 245 -3.67 -6.54 14.15
N GLN A 246 -3.56 -7.52 15.06
CA GLN A 246 -2.38 -7.68 15.91
C GLN A 246 -1.12 -7.97 15.09
N ALA A 247 -1.21 -8.86 14.10
CA ALA A 247 -0.09 -9.17 13.22
C ALA A 247 0.29 -7.98 12.33
N ILE A 248 -0.70 -7.27 11.78
CA ILE A 248 -0.47 -6.03 11.01
C ILE A 248 0.21 -4.98 11.89
N GLN A 249 -0.25 -4.79 13.12
CA GLN A 249 0.34 -3.85 14.08
C GLN A 249 1.80 -4.23 14.40
N TYR A 250 2.08 -5.51 14.58
CA TYR A 250 3.45 -5.97 14.78
C TYR A 250 4.34 -5.68 13.57
N ILE A 251 3.89 -6.02 12.35
CA ILE A 251 4.65 -5.73 11.13
C ILE A 251 4.85 -4.22 10.95
N TRP A 252 3.85 -3.40 11.29
CA TRP A 252 3.96 -1.94 11.31
C TRP A 252 5.06 -1.45 12.25
N GLU A 253 5.14 -1.97 13.48
CA GLU A 253 6.21 -1.61 14.44
C GLU A 253 7.60 -1.98 13.91
N ARG A 254 7.70 -3.10 13.20
CA ARG A 254 8.92 -3.56 12.53
C ARG A 254 9.26 -2.66 11.34
N PHE A 255 8.26 -2.25 10.56
CA PHE A 255 8.40 -1.33 9.44
C PHE A 255 8.92 0.03 9.89
N ILE A 256 8.31 0.66 10.91
CA ILE A 256 8.78 1.97 11.37
C ILE A 256 10.20 1.91 11.91
N THR A 257 10.58 0.83 12.60
CA THR A 257 11.95 0.67 13.11
C THR A 257 12.97 0.52 11.98
N ALA A 258 12.63 -0.24 10.95
CA ALA A 258 13.54 -0.51 9.84
C ALA A 258 13.65 0.66 8.85
N CYS A 259 12.53 1.36 8.60
CA CYS A 259 12.37 2.26 7.46
C CYS A 259 12.29 3.74 7.81
N LEU A 260 11.92 4.15 9.03
CA LEU A 260 11.76 5.56 9.38
C LEU A 260 12.97 6.13 10.13
N ASP A 261 13.16 7.44 10.01
CA ASP A 261 14.21 8.12 10.75
C ASP A 261 13.81 8.37 12.22
N PRO A 262 14.78 8.63 13.13
CA PRO A 262 14.47 8.82 14.54
C PRO A 262 13.47 9.95 14.83
N ASP A 263 13.47 11.02 14.00
CA ASP A 263 12.55 12.13 14.13
C ASP A 263 11.10 11.72 13.82
N ALA A 264 10.89 10.99 12.72
CA ALA A 264 9.59 10.45 12.34
C ALA A 264 9.07 9.41 13.35
N ILE A 265 9.94 8.56 13.89
CA ILE A 265 9.58 7.61 14.96
C ILE A 265 9.14 8.36 16.23
N GLY A 266 9.89 9.41 16.61
CA GLY A 266 9.54 10.30 17.72
C GLY A 266 8.16 10.94 17.54
N PHE A 267 7.90 11.47 16.33
CA PHE A 267 6.60 12.04 15.98
C PHE A 267 5.47 11.01 16.10
N ILE A 268 5.64 9.79 15.59
CA ILE A 268 4.62 8.72 15.69
C ILE A 268 4.23 8.47 17.16
N SER A 269 5.21 8.45 18.07
CA SER A 269 4.97 8.26 19.50
C SER A 269 4.15 9.40 20.11
N GLU A 270 4.44 10.65 19.74
CA GLU A 270 3.68 11.83 20.18
C GLU A 270 2.26 11.84 19.60
N TRP A 271 2.15 11.64 18.29
CA TRP A 271 0.88 11.61 17.58
C TRP A 271 -0.04 10.50 18.09
N THR A 272 0.49 9.31 18.38
CA THR A 272 -0.30 8.20 18.94
C THR A 272 -0.98 8.58 20.26
N LYS A 273 -0.32 9.36 21.11
CA LYS A 273 -0.92 9.85 22.37
C LYS A 273 -2.04 10.85 22.09
N VAL A 274 -1.84 11.76 21.14
CA VAL A 274 -2.86 12.75 20.74
C VAL A 274 -4.05 12.06 20.10
N LYS A 275 -3.82 11.14 19.16
CA LYS A 275 -4.87 10.35 18.51
C LYS A 275 -5.74 9.59 19.51
N LYS A 276 -5.13 8.91 20.50
CA LYS A 276 -5.88 8.28 21.60
C LYS A 276 -6.72 9.28 22.41
N SER A 277 -6.23 10.51 22.57
CA SER A 277 -6.99 11.57 23.24
C SER A 277 -8.20 12.02 22.41
N LEU A 278 -8.05 12.10 21.08
CA LEU A 278 -9.13 12.44 20.14
C LEU A 278 -10.21 11.36 20.06
N GLU A 279 -9.83 10.09 20.20
CA GLU A 279 -10.75 8.95 20.19
C GLU A 279 -11.52 8.78 21.51
N HIS A 280 -11.13 9.50 22.57
CA HIS A 280 -11.76 9.40 23.88
C HIS A 280 -13.21 9.92 23.83
N ARG A 281 -14.15 9.07 24.24
CA ARG A 281 -15.59 9.40 24.30
C ARG A 281 -15.99 9.65 25.77
N PRO A 282 -16.18 10.91 26.21
CA PRO A 282 -16.52 11.21 27.59
C PRO A 282 -17.99 10.85 27.90
N PHE A 283 -18.25 10.36 29.11
CA PHE A 283 -19.63 10.18 29.61
C PHE A 283 -20.31 11.52 29.98
N HIS A 284 -19.51 12.50 30.42
CA HIS A 284 -19.99 13.81 30.84
C HIS A 284 -19.12 14.93 30.20
N PRO A 285 -19.39 15.30 28.94
CA PRO A 285 -18.56 16.24 28.17
C PRO A 285 -18.51 17.65 28.78
N ASP A 286 -19.54 18.04 29.52
CA ASP A 286 -19.66 19.41 30.05
C ASP A 286 -18.91 19.61 31.38
N THR A 287 -18.26 18.57 31.91
CA THR A 287 -17.53 18.67 33.18
C THR A 287 -16.26 19.52 33.05
N ASN A 288 -15.93 20.26 34.10
CA ASN A 288 -14.69 21.06 34.17
C ASN A 288 -13.41 20.22 33.98
N GLU A 289 -13.47 18.93 34.32
CA GLU A 289 -12.36 18.02 34.09
C GLU A 289 -12.20 17.69 32.60
N HIS A 290 -13.29 17.34 31.92
CA HIS A 290 -13.24 17.08 30.48
C HIS A 290 -12.85 18.34 29.68
N GLN A 291 -13.36 19.51 30.05
CA GLN A 291 -12.99 20.77 29.40
C GLN A 291 -11.49 21.11 29.58
N ARG A 292 -10.89 20.78 30.74
CA ARG A 292 -9.43 20.89 30.93
C ARG A 292 -8.66 19.89 30.06
N PHE A 293 -9.17 18.67 29.93
CA PHE A 293 -8.60 17.65 29.04
C PHE A 293 -8.63 18.08 27.57
N LEU A 294 -9.74 18.64 27.09
CA LEU A 294 -9.86 19.18 25.73
C LEU A 294 -8.86 20.32 25.48
N ARG A 295 -8.75 21.28 26.40
CA ARG A 295 -7.76 22.37 26.30
C ARG A 295 -6.32 21.85 26.26
N SER A 296 -5.99 20.87 27.09
CA SER A 296 -4.66 20.22 27.06
C SER A 296 -4.39 19.50 25.73
N THR A 297 -5.42 18.84 25.17
CA THR A 297 -5.32 18.19 23.85
C THR A 297 -5.12 19.23 22.75
N LEU A 298 -5.84 20.36 22.81
CA LEU A 298 -5.68 21.46 21.86
C LEU A 298 -4.26 22.05 21.89
N THR A 299 -3.68 22.29 23.07
CA THR A 299 -2.29 22.76 23.18
C THR A 299 -1.28 21.79 22.56
N LYS A 300 -1.51 20.47 22.69
CA LYS A 300 -0.66 19.46 22.01
C LYS A 300 -0.81 19.53 20.49
N LEU A 301 -2.03 19.69 19.98
CA LEU A 301 -2.27 19.87 18.55
C LEU A 301 -1.60 21.14 18.02
N GLU A 302 -1.70 22.26 18.74
CA GLU A 302 -1.03 23.52 18.39
C GLU A 302 0.49 23.34 18.27
N ALA A 303 1.12 22.60 19.18
CA ALA A 303 2.54 22.27 19.07
C ALA A 303 2.86 21.43 17.83
N LEU A 304 2.01 20.43 17.49
CA LEU A 304 2.20 19.56 16.33
C LEU A 304 1.89 20.24 14.98
N SER A 305 1.09 21.31 14.99
CA SER A 305 0.71 22.07 13.78
C SER A 305 1.89 22.69 13.03
N GLN A 306 3.03 22.85 13.70
CA GLN A 306 4.26 23.32 13.07
C GLN A 306 4.93 22.24 12.19
N ARG A 307 4.56 20.97 12.38
CA ARG A 307 5.17 19.81 11.72
C ARG A 307 4.28 19.21 10.65
N VAL A 308 2.98 19.10 10.92
CA VAL A 308 1.96 18.47 10.06
C VAL A 308 0.64 19.22 10.15
N ASP A 309 -0.25 19.02 9.17
CA ASP A 309 -1.60 19.57 9.23
C ASP A 309 -2.47 18.83 10.25
N VAL A 310 -2.95 19.58 11.24
CA VAL A 310 -3.88 19.14 12.29
C VAL A 310 -5.10 20.06 12.40
N SER A 311 -5.35 20.88 11.39
CA SER A 311 -6.42 21.88 11.38
C SER A 311 -7.80 21.27 11.64
N GLY A 312 -8.10 20.15 10.98
CA GLY A 312 -9.34 19.40 11.19
C GLY A 312 -9.49 18.86 12.61
N GLU A 313 -8.44 18.28 13.19
CA GLU A 313 -8.47 17.80 14.58
C GLU A 313 -8.63 18.95 15.58
N MET A 314 -7.99 20.09 15.34
CA MET A 314 -8.16 21.28 16.16
C MET A 314 -9.59 21.81 16.10
N GLU A 315 -10.21 21.82 14.92
CA GLU A 315 -11.60 22.23 14.75
C GLU A 315 -12.56 21.31 15.51
N LEU A 316 -12.35 19.99 15.42
CA LEU A 316 -13.15 19.00 16.17
C LEU A 316 -13.09 19.22 17.69
N ILE A 317 -11.93 19.57 18.23
CA ILE A 317 -11.78 19.87 19.67
C ILE A 317 -12.40 21.22 20.03
N LYS A 318 -12.20 22.25 19.20
CA LYS A 318 -12.78 23.58 19.41
C LYS A 318 -14.31 23.54 19.45
N ASN A 319 -14.94 22.69 18.65
CA ASN A 319 -16.39 22.51 18.64
C ASN A 319 -16.95 21.84 19.91
N GLN A 320 -16.10 21.20 20.72
CA GLN A 320 -16.49 20.57 22.00
C GLN A 320 -16.22 21.46 23.22
N LEU A 321 -15.53 22.58 23.03
CA LEU A 321 -15.24 23.51 24.13
C LEU A 321 -16.47 24.38 24.44
N ILE A 322 -16.86 24.41 25.70
CA ILE A 322 -17.90 25.32 26.19
C ILE A 322 -17.29 26.73 26.31
N ARG A 323 -18.04 27.72 25.83
CA ARG A 323 -17.64 29.14 25.83
C ARG A 323 -17.63 29.75 27.22
#